data_AF-A0A367QQG5-F1
#
_entry.id   AF-A0A367QQG5-F1
#
_cell.length_a   1.000
_cell.length_b   1.000
_cell.length_c   1.000
_cell.angle_alpha   90.00
_cell.angle_beta   90.00
_cell.angle_gamma   90.00
#
_symmetry.space_group_name_H-M   'P 1'
#
loop_
_entity.id
_entity.type
_entity.pdbx_description
1 polymer ?
#
loop_
_entity_poly.entity_id
_entity_poly.type
_entity_poly.pdbx_seq_one_letter_code
_entity_poly.pdbx_strand_id
1 'polypeptide(L)'
;MMRNLDGLPQGAFLRGTRGENNNFKGYEKGTQRGNSWFHFYMGGQSNSPVERLVLLKSPIDAMSFAMLEYQVRGDVPPNRTLYMAVDNPNSLKVEQLQHIPNVMVAFDSDEAGNAAARAVKELLPQAKRLKCKAVDWNQQLLDYGRQLRQQQQQQQQQSDELSL
;
A
#
# COMPACT_ATOMS: atom_id res chain seq x y z
N MET A 1 -3.31 4.76 12.85
CA MET A 1 -4.35 5.80 13.00
C MET A 1 -5.06 5.98 11.68
N MET A 2 -6.39 6.12 11.68
CA MET A 2 -7.20 6.41 10.49
C MET A 2 -7.72 7.84 10.56
N ARG A 3 -7.74 8.51 9.41
CA ARG A 3 -8.09 9.92 9.28
C ARG A 3 -9.07 10.11 8.13
N ASN A 4 -9.91 11.13 8.20
CA ASN A 4 -10.61 11.61 7.02
C ASN A 4 -9.62 12.29 6.04
N LEU A 5 -10.12 12.78 4.92
CA LEU A 5 -9.28 13.43 3.90
C LEU A 5 -8.81 14.83 4.30
N ASP A 6 -9.43 15.45 5.33
CA ASP A 6 -8.94 16.68 5.97
C ASP A 6 -7.85 16.41 7.03
N GLY A 7 -7.48 15.15 7.25
CA GLY A 7 -6.44 14.74 8.19
C GLY A 7 -6.89 14.59 9.64
N LEU A 8 -8.18 14.76 9.93
CA LEU A 8 -8.75 14.59 11.27
C LEU A 8 -8.84 13.10 11.65
N PRO A 9 -8.31 12.70 12.81
CA PRO A 9 -8.37 11.31 13.26
C PRO A 9 -9.81 10.90 13.60
N GLN A 10 -10.24 9.77 13.05
CA GLN A 10 -11.61 9.26 13.22
C GLN A 10 -11.66 7.74 13.50
N GLY A 11 -10.49 7.15 13.79
CA GLY A 11 -10.41 5.77 14.21
C GLY A 11 -9.00 5.19 14.14
N ALA A 12 -8.92 3.88 14.24
CA ALA A 12 -7.67 3.15 14.11
C ALA A 12 -7.90 1.77 13.50
N PHE A 13 -6.95 1.37 12.66
CA PHE A 13 -6.79 -0.03 12.28
C PHE A 13 -5.85 -0.69 13.29
N LEU A 14 -6.24 -1.86 13.78
CA LEU A 14 -5.55 -2.63 14.79
C LEU A 14 -4.95 -3.88 14.18
N ARG A 15 -3.70 -4.17 14.56
CA ARG A 15 -2.98 -5.39 14.22
C ARG A 15 -2.53 -6.06 15.51
N GLY A 16 -2.82 -7.34 15.66
CA GLY A 16 -2.30 -8.13 16.77
C GLY A 16 -0.78 -8.22 16.72
N THR A 17 -0.11 -7.93 17.84
CA THR A 17 1.37 -8.00 17.97
C THR A 17 1.83 -8.76 19.22
N ARG A 18 0.91 -9.15 20.11
CA ARG A 18 1.20 -9.88 21.35
C ARG A 18 0.49 -11.23 21.37
N GLY A 19 1.18 -12.26 21.86
CA GLY A 19 0.71 -13.65 21.92
C GLY A 19 1.11 -14.47 20.70
N GLU A 20 1.37 -15.76 20.90
CA GLU A 20 1.66 -16.70 19.81
C GLU A 20 0.47 -16.76 18.84
N ASN A 21 0.74 -16.70 17.54
CA ASN A 21 -0.26 -16.77 16.46
C ASN A 21 -1.37 -15.70 16.49
N ASN A 22 -1.11 -14.51 17.05
CA ASN A 22 -2.08 -13.42 17.01
C ASN A 22 -2.22 -12.81 15.60
N ASN A 23 -3.17 -13.35 14.85
CA ASN A 23 -3.48 -12.91 13.50
C ASN A 23 -4.55 -11.80 13.44
N PHE A 24 -4.92 -11.20 14.58
CA PHE A 24 -5.96 -10.18 14.62
C PHE A 24 -5.67 -9.03 13.65
N LYS A 25 -6.66 -8.72 12.81
CA LYS A 25 -6.73 -7.56 11.92
C LYS A 25 -8.13 -6.99 12.07
N GLY A 26 -8.25 -5.74 12.48
CA GLY A 26 -9.58 -5.17 12.72
C GLY A 26 -9.55 -3.67 12.94
N TYR A 27 -10.70 -3.14 13.34
CA TYR A 27 -10.88 -1.73 13.64
C TYR A 27 -11.03 -1.55 15.14
N GLU A 28 -10.54 -0.43 15.65
CA GLU A 28 -10.86 -0.05 17.01
C GLU A 28 -12.34 0.37 17.11
N LYS A 29 -12.95 0.06 18.26
CA LYS A 29 -14.34 0.42 18.57
C LYS A 29 -14.56 1.92 18.33
N GLY A 30 -15.62 2.25 17.60
CA GLY A 30 -15.97 3.64 17.25
C GLY A 30 -15.30 4.19 15.99
N THR A 31 -14.49 3.40 15.28
CA THR A 31 -13.91 3.82 13.99
C THR A 31 -14.99 4.14 12.95
N GLN A 32 -14.93 5.33 12.36
CA GLN A 32 -15.84 5.77 11.29
C GLN A 32 -15.39 5.24 9.92
N ARG A 33 -15.65 3.96 9.63
CA ARG A 33 -15.15 3.28 8.42
C ARG A 33 -15.63 3.88 7.09
N GLY A 34 -16.80 4.53 7.07
CA GLY A 34 -17.32 5.19 5.86
C GLY A 34 -16.75 6.58 5.59
N ASN A 35 -15.91 7.10 6.48
CA ASN A 35 -15.41 8.48 6.39
C ASN A 35 -13.93 8.62 6.81
N SER A 36 -13.24 7.52 7.06
CA SER A 36 -11.84 7.54 7.47
C SER A 36 -11.07 6.35 6.91
N TRP A 37 -9.81 6.61 6.58
CA TRP A 37 -8.88 5.63 6.00
C TRP A 37 -7.53 5.74 6.67
N PHE A 38 -6.75 4.67 6.61
CA PHE A 38 -5.31 4.82 6.77
C PHE A 38 -4.76 5.33 5.45
N HIS A 39 -4.07 6.46 5.47
CA HIS A 39 -3.45 7.02 4.29
C HIS A 39 -2.21 7.82 4.63
N PHE A 40 -1.31 7.96 3.66
CA PHE A 40 -0.12 8.80 3.75
C PHE A 40 0.32 9.27 2.36
N TYR A 41 1.12 10.33 2.35
CA TYR A 41 1.72 10.88 1.14
C TYR A 41 3.20 10.51 1.08
N MET A 42 3.71 10.27 -0.13
CA MET A 42 5.15 10.12 -0.39
C MET A 42 5.49 10.73 -1.75
N GLY A 43 6.70 11.29 -1.86
CA GLY A 43 7.17 11.90 -3.10
C GLY A 43 6.58 13.29 -3.38
N GLY A 44 7.12 13.95 -4.41
CA GLY A 44 6.75 15.32 -4.80
C GLY A 44 7.01 16.37 -3.70
N GLN A 45 6.58 17.62 -3.95
CA GLN A 45 6.64 18.67 -2.93
C GLN A 45 5.40 18.61 -2.02
N SER A 46 5.56 19.00 -0.76
CA SER A 46 4.50 18.94 0.26
C SER A 46 3.24 19.75 -0.07
N ASN A 47 3.35 20.72 -0.98
CA ASN A 47 2.25 21.60 -1.39
C ASN A 47 1.74 21.31 -2.81
N SER A 48 2.37 20.38 -3.55
CA SER A 48 1.92 19.98 -4.88
C SER A 48 0.58 19.25 -4.80
N PRO A 49 -0.31 19.35 -5.81
CA PRO A 49 -1.50 18.51 -5.87
C PRO A 49 -1.11 17.02 -5.92
N VAL A 50 -2.02 16.15 -5.48
CA VAL A 50 -1.84 14.70 -5.60
C VAL A 50 -1.97 14.30 -7.06
N GLU A 51 -0.93 13.69 -7.62
CA GLU A 51 -0.91 13.26 -9.02
C GLU A 51 -1.14 11.76 -9.18
N ARG A 52 -0.93 11.00 -8.11
CA ARG A 52 -1.11 9.55 -8.10
C ARG A 52 -1.80 9.08 -6.83
N LEU A 53 -2.78 8.21 -6.98
CA LEU A 53 -3.48 7.51 -5.91
C LEU A 53 -3.21 6.02 -6.04
N VAL A 54 -2.80 5.37 -4.95
CA VAL A 54 -2.68 3.92 -4.86
C VAL A 54 -3.64 3.44 -3.78
N LEU A 55 -4.61 2.60 -4.19
CA LEU A 55 -5.59 1.97 -3.32
C LEU A 55 -5.14 0.56 -2.97
N LEU A 56 -5.03 0.26 -1.68
CA LEU A 56 -4.50 -1.01 -1.15
C LEU A 56 -5.46 -1.63 -0.13
N LYS A 57 -5.36 -2.94 0.09
CA LYS A 57 -6.33 -3.67 0.92
C LYS A 57 -6.24 -3.33 2.41
N SER A 58 -5.04 -3.07 2.90
CA SER A 58 -4.77 -2.82 4.32
C SER A 58 -3.62 -1.83 4.54
N PRO A 59 -3.47 -1.27 5.76
CA PRO A 59 -2.34 -0.40 6.09
C PRO A 59 -0.96 -1.06 5.88
N ILE A 60 -0.87 -2.37 6.14
CA ILE A 60 0.37 -3.13 5.95
C ILE A 60 0.70 -3.23 4.47
N ASP A 61 -0.28 -3.47 3.61
CA ASP A 61 -0.08 -3.50 2.16
C ASP A 61 0.34 -2.13 1.65
N ALA A 62 -0.28 -1.05 2.15
CA ALA A 62 0.07 0.31 1.78
C ALA A 62 1.53 0.66 2.06
N MET A 63 2.00 0.35 3.27
CA MET A 63 3.40 0.53 3.64
C MET A 63 4.32 -0.39 2.82
N SER A 64 3.91 -1.65 2.60
CA SER A 64 4.73 -2.63 1.89
C SER A 64 4.92 -2.27 0.43
N PHE A 65 3.86 -1.83 -0.24
CA PHE A 65 3.91 -1.38 -1.62
C PHE A 65 4.76 -0.13 -1.78
N ALA A 66 4.59 0.88 -0.92
CA ALA A 66 5.40 2.09 -0.97
C ALA A 66 6.90 1.78 -0.76
N MET A 67 7.21 0.87 0.17
CA MET A 67 8.59 0.44 0.41
C MET A 67 9.17 -0.37 -0.75
N LEU A 68 8.38 -1.25 -1.37
CA LEU A 68 8.77 -1.95 -2.60
C LEU A 68 9.10 -0.96 -3.73
N GLU A 69 8.26 0.05 -3.94
CA GLU A 69 8.54 1.09 -4.94
C GLU A 69 9.81 1.85 -4.63
N TYR A 70 10.02 2.23 -3.36
CA TYR A 70 11.23 2.91 -2.90
C TYR A 70 12.48 2.05 -3.16
N GLN A 71 12.46 0.77 -2.79
CA GLN A 71 13.62 -0.11 -2.97
C GLN A 71 13.94 -0.38 -4.44
N VAL A 72 12.92 -0.56 -5.28
CA VAL A 72 13.11 -0.80 -6.72
C VAL A 72 13.58 0.46 -7.45
N ARG A 73 13.09 1.64 -7.04
CA ARG A 73 13.49 2.93 -7.63
C ARG A 73 14.83 3.43 -7.10
N GLY A 74 15.15 3.15 -5.84
CA GLY A 74 16.26 3.75 -5.10
C GLY A 74 15.97 5.14 -4.53
N ASP A 75 14.73 5.64 -4.67
CA ASP A 75 14.30 6.95 -4.16
C ASP A 75 12.77 6.98 -3.99
N VAL A 76 12.23 8.04 -3.38
CA VAL A 76 10.79 8.30 -3.30
C VAL A 76 10.20 8.59 -4.69
N PRO A 77 8.87 8.42 -4.89
CA PRO A 77 8.22 8.80 -6.13
C PRO A 77 8.49 10.27 -6.50
N PRO A 78 8.72 10.59 -7.79
CA PRO A 78 8.94 11.97 -8.21
C PRO A 78 7.67 12.82 -8.07
N ASN A 79 6.50 12.22 -8.26
CA ASN A 79 5.20 12.88 -8.19
C ASN A 79 4.55 12.61 -6.83
N ARG A 80 3.77 13.58 -6.33
CA ARG A 80 3.10 13.43 -5.04
C ARG A 80 2.07 12.30 -5.11
N THR A 81 2.34 11.23 -4.35
CA THR A 81 1.55 10.01 -4.35
C THR A 81 0.83 9.83 -3.03
N LEU A 82 -0.49 9.60 -3.09
CA LEU A 82 -1.35 9.24 -1.97
C LEU A 82 -1.52 7.72 -1.93
N TYR A 83 -1.06 7.08 -0.86
CA TYR A 83 -1.31 5.67 -0.57
C TYR A 83 -2.45 5.57 0.43
N MET A 84 -3.47 4.76 0.12
CA MET A 84 -4.67 4.66 0.93
C MET A 84 -5.13 3.22 1.07
N ALA A 85 -5.33 2.79 2.31
CA ALA A 85 -5.91 1.49 2.62
C ALA A 85 -7.44 1.56 2.62
N VAL A 86 -8.06 0.73 1.79
CA VAL A 86 -9.51 0.67 1.56
C VAL A 86 -9.95 -0.78 1.62
N ASP A 87 -10.71 -1.12 2.66
CA ASP A 87 -11.26 -2.46 2.87
C ASP A 87 -12.64 -2.65 2.23
N ASN A 88 -13.37 -1.54 2.03
CA ASN A 88 -14.68 -1.50 1.37
C ASN A 88 -14.68 -0.42 0.26
N PRO A 89 -14.75 -0.80 -1.03
CA PRO A 89 -14.81 0.15 -2.14
C PRO A 89 -15.92 1.20 -2.02
N ASN A 90 -17.08 0.85 -1.45
CA ASN A 90 -18.21 1.76 -1.28
C ASN A 90 -17.96 2.87 -0.25
N SER A 91 -16.85 2.81 0.50
CA SER A 91 -16.44 3.92 1.38
C SER A 91 -15.79 5.06 0.61
N LEU A 92 -15.29 4.84 -0.61
CA LEU A 92 -14.54 5.84 -1.35
C LEU A 92 -15.33 7.14 -1.56
N LYS A 93 -14.69 8.28 -1.30
CA LYS A 93 -15.21 9.61 -1.65
C LYS A 93 -14.93 9.90 -3.12
N VAL A 94 -15.71 9.28 -4.01
CA VAL A 94 -15.51 9.33 -5.46
C VAL A 94 -15.38 10.76 -5.96
N GLU A 95 -16.19 11.68 -5.44
CA GLU A 95 -16.22 13.08 -5.86
C GLU A 95 -14.86 13.77 -5.66
N GLN A 96 -14.12 13.38 -4.63
CA GLN A 96 -12.80 13.93 -4.32
C GLN A 96 -11.67 13.19 -5.05
N LEU A 97 -11.80 11.86 -5.21
CA LEU A 97 -10.74 11.02 -5.74
C LEU A 97 -10.72 10.96 -7.27
N GLN A 98 -11.87 11.20 -7.93
CA GLN A 98 -12.00 11.11 -9.39
C GLN A 98 -11.11 12.08 -10.17
N HIS A 99 -10.70 13.18 -9.54
CA HIS A 99 -9.85 14.21 -10.16
C HIS A 99 -8.36 13.86 -10.16
N ILE A 100 -7.95 12.80 -9.45
CA ILE A 100 -6.55 12.36 -9.42
C ILE A 100 -6.26 11.62 -10.74
N PRO A 101 -5.25 12.03 -11.53
CA PRO A 101 -5.08 11.53 -12.89
C PRO A 101 -4.60 10.07 -12.93
N ASN A 102 -3.75 9.66 -12.00
CA ASN A 102 -3.20 8.31 -11.96
C ASN A 102 -3.74 7.51 -10.78
N VAL A 103 -4.87 6.83 -10.96
CA VAL A 103 -5.45 5.95 -9.94
C VAL A 103 -5.00 4.50 -10.18
N MET A 104 -4.45 3.87 -9.14
CA MET A 104 -4.02 2.48 -9.16
C MET A 104 -4.76 1.69 -8.09
N VAL A 105 -5.20 0.49 -8.45
CA VAL A 105 -5.81 -0.46 -7.52
C VAL A 105 -4.87 -1.63 -7.33
N ALA A 106 -4.17 -1.63 -6.20
CA ALA A 106 -3.19 -2.62 -5.81
C ALA A 106 -3.76 -3.48 -4.66
N PHE A 107 -4.91 -4.10 -4.88
CA PHE A 107 -5.46 -5.10 -3.97
C PHE A 107 -4.81 -6.47 -4.20
N ASP A 108 -5.01 -7.37 -3.25
CA ASP A 108 -4.52 -8.75 -3.27
C ASP A 108 -4.97 -9.49 -4.54
N SER A 109 -4.16 -10.44 -4.99
CA SER A 109 -4.38 -11.14 -6.27
C SER A 109 -5.47 -12.24 -6.21
N ASP A 110 -6.08 -12.45 -5.04
CA ASP A 110 -7.13 -13.43 -4.78
C ASP A 110 -8.51 -13.01 -5.32
N GLU A 111 -9.50 -13.89 -5.18
CA GLU A 111 -10.85 -13.65 -5.69
C GLU A 111 -11.50 -12.40 -5.05
N ALA A 112 -11.34 -12.24 -3.73
CA ALA A 112 -11.89 -11.10 -2.99
C ALA A 112 -11.27 -9.77 -3.45
N GLY A 113 -9.94 -9.72 -3.61
CA GLY A 113 -9.23 -8.57 -4.14
C GLY A 113 -9.55 -8.29 -5.60
N ASN A 114 -9.79 -9.32 -6.42
CA ASN A 114 -10.28 -9.18 -7.80
C ASN A 114 -11.70 -8.60 -7.86
N ALA A 115 -12.61 -9.05 -6.99
CA ALA A 115 -13.95 -8.49 -6.87
C ALA A 115 -13.91 -7.03 -6.39
N ALA A 116 -13.16 -6.74 -5.33
CA ALA A 116 -13.03 -5.38 -4.80
C ALA A 116 -12.47 -4.40 -5.83
N ALA A 117 -11.48 -4.81 -6.64
CA ALA A 117 -10.94 -3.92 -7.67
C ALA A 117 -11.90 -3.69 -8.84
N ARG A 118 -12.77 -4.65 -9.16
CA ARG A 118 -13.86 -4.42 -10.13
C ARG A 118 -14.82 -3.35 -9.62
N ALA A 119 -15.26 -3.47 -8.37
CA ALA A 119 -16.10 -2.45 -7.73
C ALA A 119 -15.42 -1.07 -7.70
N VAL A 120 -14.13 -0.99 -7.39
CA VAL A 120 -13.38 0.29 -7.48
C VAL A 120 -13.37 0.83 -8.91
N LYS A 121 -13.20 -0.02 -9.92
CA LYS A 121 -13.17 0.42 -11.32
C LYS A 121 -14.54 0.87 -11.83
N GLU A 122 -15.63 0.34 -11.29
CA GLU A 122 -16.98 0.87 -11.53
C GLU A 122 -17.15 2.28 -10.96
N LEU A 123 -16.58 2.55 -9.78
CA LEU A 123 -16.62 3.87 -9.12
C LEU A 123 -15.61 4.87 -9.68
N LEU A 124 -14.43 4.41 -10.11
CA LEU A 124 -13.32 5.19 -10.65
C LEU A 124 -12.85 4.56 -11.96
N PRO A 125 -13.52 4.83 -13.10
CA PRO A 125 -13.25 4.17 -14.38
C PRO A 125 -11.83 4.32 -14.92
N GLN A 126 -11.13 5.40 -14.54
CA GLN A 126 -9.72 5.64 -14.89
C GLN A 126 -8.74 4.75 -14.13
N ALA A 127 -9.19 4.02 -13.12
CA ALA A 127 -8.33 3.24 -12.26
C ALA A 127 -7.70 2.04 -12.99
N LYS A 128 -6.39 1.86 -12.79
CA LYS A 128 -5.60 0.77 -13.35
C LYS A 128 -5.32 -0.29 -12.30
N ARG A 129 -5.63 -1.55 -12.61
CA ARG A 129 -5.34 -2.68 -11.72
C ARG A 129 -3.85 -2.99 -11.71
N LEU A 130 -3.28 -3.13 -10.52
CA LEU A 130 -2.00 -3.77 -10.26
C LEU A 130 -2.23 -5.08 -9.50
N LYS A 131 -1.42 -6.09 -9.82
CA LYS A 131 -1.43 -7.38 -9.13
C LYS A 131 -0.06 -7.63 -8.53
N CYS A 132 -0.04 -8.07 -7.28
CA CYS A 132 1.17 -8.60 -6.66
C CYS A 132 1.50 -9.97 -7.27
N LYS A 133 2.79 -10.30 -7.31
CA LYS A 133 3.30 -11.62 -7.72
C LYS A 133 3.18 -12.65 -6.60
N ALA A 134 3.22 -12.20 -5.35
CA ALA A 134 2.97 -13.02 -4.17
C ALA A 134 1.48 -13.00 -3.78
N VAL A 135 1.15 -13.58 -2.63
CA VAL A 135 -0.22 -13.59 -2.08
C VAL A 135 -0.72 -12.17 -1.78
N ASP A 136 0.12 -11.36 -1.14
CA ASP A 136 -0.13 -9.95 -0.86
C ASP A 136 1.15 -9.11 -1.05
N TRP A 137 1.05 -7.79 -0.90
CA TRP A 137 2.19 -6.89 -1.09
C TRP A 137 3.23 -7.01 0.03
N ASN A 138 2.82 -7.36 1.24
CA ASN A 138 3.73 -7.59 2.35
C ASN A 138 4.62 -8.81 2.10
N GLN A 139 4.03 -9.91 1.64
CA GLN A 139 4.77 -11.11 1.27
C GLN A 139 5.72 -10.82 0.12
N GLN A 140 5.28 -10.04 -0.88
CA GLN A 140 6.14 -9.62 -1.97
C GLN A 140 7.34 -8.78 -1.49
N LEU A 141 7.15 -7.89 -0.52
CA LEU A 141 8.25 -7.13 0.09
C LEU A 141 9.23 -8.04 0.84
N LEU A 142 8.72 -8.98 1.63
CA LEU A 142 9.55 -9.95 2.36
C LEU A 142 10.36 -10.83 1.41
N ASP A 143 9.75 -11.28 0.32
CA ASP A 143 10.40 -12.09 -0.71
C ASP A 143 11.52 -11.30 -1.39
N TYR A 144 11.24 -10.06 -1.80
CA TYR A 144 12.21 -9.18 -2.42
C TYR A 144 13.39 -8.88 -1.48
N GLY A 145 13.13 -8.58 -0.20
CA GLY A 145 14.18 -8.38 0.79
C GLY A 145 15.04 -9.62 1.04
N ARG A 146 14.46 -10.83 0.97
CA ARG A 146 15.21 -12.09 1.04
C ARG A 146 16.15 -12.26 -0.16
N GLN A 147 15.65 -11.97 -1.36
CA GLN A 147 16.43 -12.05 -2.60
C GLN A 147 17.63 -11.08 -2.58
N LEU A 148 17.42 -9.83 -2.15
CA LEU A 148 18.51 -8.85 -2.04
C LEU A 148 19.62 -9.30 -1.09
N ARG A 149 19.26 -9.84 0.09
CA ARG A 149 20.27 -10.35 1.05
C ARG A 149 21.07 -11.52 0.48
N GLN A 150 20.41 -12.42 -0.24
CA GLN A 150 21.09 -13.55 -0.90
C GLN A 150 22.08 -13.07 -1.96
N GLN A 151 21.70 -12.08 -2.79
CA GLN A 151 22.57 -11.51 -3.81
C GLN A 151 23.79 -10.82 -3.20
N GLN A 152 23.61 -10.06 -2.12
CA GLN A 152 24.71 -9.40 -1.42
C GLN A 152 25.70 -10.40 -0.80
N GLN A 153 25.20 -11.49 -0.21
CA GLN A 153 26.05 -12.54 0.35
C GLN A 153 26.85 -13.26 -0.74
N GLN A 154 26.25 -13.54 -1.90
CA GLN A 154 26.95 -14.15 -3.03
C GLN A 154 28.03 -13.24 -3.61
N GLN A 155 27.75 -11.93 -3.73
CA GLN A 155 28.73 -10.95 -4.21
C GLN A 155 29.92 -10.81 -3.25
N GLN A 156 29.68 -10.80 -1.94
CA GLN A 156 30.74 -10.78 -0.93
C GLN A 156 31.63 -12.03 -0.99
N GLN A 157 31.03 -13.22 -1.10
CA GLN A 157 31.78 -14.46 -1.22
C GLN A 157 32.65 -14.49 -2.49
N GLN A 158 32.11 -14.03 -3.63
CA GLN A 158 32.88 -13.94 -4.88
C GLN A 158 33.99 -12.90 -4.82
N SER A 159 33.77 -11.74 -4.18
CA SER A 159 34.83 -10.74 -4.03
C SER A 159 35.95 -11.23 -3.13
N ASP A 160 35.63 -11.96 -2.06
CA ASP A 160 36.61 -12.52 -1.15
C ASP A 160 37.44 -13.61 -1.85
N GLU A 161 36.81 -14.50 -2.63
CA GLU A 161 37.50 -15.52 -3.44
C GLU A 161 38.43 -14.94 -4.51
N LEU A 162 38.06 -13.82 -5.15
CA LEU A 162 38.88 -13.14 -6.17
C LEU A 162 40.03 -12.30 -5.59
N SER A 163 40.03 -12.09 -4.28
CA SER A 163 41.04 -11.30 -3.56
C SER A 163 42.13 -12.13 -2.88
N LEU A 164 42.04 -13.47 -2.99
CA LEU A 164 43.03 -14.46 -2.55
C LEU A 164 43.89 -14.93 -3.72
#